data_AF-A0A823J3T5-F1
#
_entry.id   AF-A0A823J3T5-F1
#
_cell.length_a   1.000
_cell.length_b   1.000
_cell.length_c   1.000
_cell.angle_alpha   90.00
_cell.angle_beta   90.00
_cell.angle_gamma   90.00
#
_symmetry.space_group_name_H-M   'P 1'
#
loop_
_entity.id
_entity.type
_entity.pdbx_description
1 polymer ?
#
loop_
_entity_poly.entity_id
_entity_poly.type
_entity_poly.pdbx_seq_one_letter_code
_entity_poly.pdbx_strand_id
1 'polypeptide(L)'
;MTQITYLKGDATNPIAKGNKIIAHICNDVGGWGKGFVLAISRKWKEPEKAYRKWYKDKNGFELGEVQLIPVTDYISICNMIGQKGIKTGSTGVPIRYEAVESCLEKLSKIAKEQQASIHMPRIGCGLAGGKWEIIEPIIRKTLIEDGIEVYIYDFD
;
A
#
# COMPACT_ATOMS: atom_id res chain seq x y z
N MET A 1 -23.27 -2.80 -3.97
CA MET A 1 -22.10 -2.29 -3.21
C MET A 1 -20.97 -3.25 -3.43
N THR A 2 -19.81 -2.77 -3.88
CA THR A 2 -18.57 -3.54 -3.85
C THR A 2 -18.26 -3.92 -2.40
N GLN A 3 -17.62 -5.08 -2.19
CA GLN A 3 -17.13 -5.51 -0.89
C GLN A 3 -15.64 -5.83 -1.01
N ILE A 4 -14.93 -5.76 0.12
CA ILE A 4 -13.55 -6.24 0.17
C ILE A 4 -13.56 -7.75 -0.08
N THR A 5 -12.80 -8.19 -1.08
CA THR A 5 -12.63 -9.61 -1.38
C THR A 5 -11.37 -10.13 -0.69
N TYR A 6 -11.52 -11.07 0.22
CA TYR A 6 -10.39 -11.71 0.91
C TYR A 6 -9.96 -12.97 0.14
N LEU A 7 -8.66 -13.07 -0.14
CA LEU A 7 -8.06 -14.17 -0.89
C LEU A 7 -6.88 -14.75 -0.12
N LYS A 8 -6.64 -16.05 -0.28
CA LYS A 8 -5.39 -16.68 0.16
C LYS A 8 -4.35 -16.59 -0.95
N GLY A 9 -3.17 -16.06 -0.64
CA GLY A 9 -2.05 -16.03 -1.58
C GLY A 9 -1.19 -14.77 -1.49
N ASP A 10 -0.38 -14.56 -2.53
CA ASP A 10 0.56 -13.45 -2.60
C ASP A 10 -0.02 -12.27 -3.39
N ALA A 11 -0.16 -11.11 -2.75
CA ALA A 11 -0.62 -9.87 -3.40
C ALA A 11 0.29 -9.43 -4.57
N THR A 12 1.55 -9.90 -4.66
CA THR A 12 2.41 -9.66 -5.83
C THR A 12 1.98 -10.45 -7.07
N ASN A 13 1.04 -11.38 -6.93
CA ASN A 13 0.43 -12.17 -8.01
C ASN A 13 -1.10 -11.94 -8.07
N PRO A 14 -1.54 -10.71 -8.38
CA PRO A 14 -2.95 -10.36 -8.33
C PRO A 14 -3.79 -11.11 -9.37
N ILE A 15 -4.94 -11.63 -8.97
CA ILE A 15 -5.85 -12.44 -9.79
C ILE A 15 -7.11 -11.61 -10.10
N ALA A 16 -6.97 -10.65 -11.00
CA ALA A 16 -8.08 -9.85 -11.52
C ALA A 16 -7.83 -9.44 -12.99
N LYS A 17 -8.92 -9.15 -13.71
CA LYS A 17 -8.85 -8.59 -15.07
C LYS A 17 -8.48 -7.10 -15.01
N GLY A 18 -8.08 -6.52 -16.14
CA GLY A 18 -7.82 -5.08 -16.26
C GLY A 18 -6.57 -4.60 -15.53
N ASN A 19 -6.49 -3.29 -15.30
CA ASN A 19 -5.36 -2.66 -14.60
C ASN A 19 -5.40 -3.01 -13.11
N LYS A 20 -4.23 -3.18 -12.51
CA LYS A 20 -4.07 -3.61 -11.12
C LYS A 20 -3.03 -2.75 -10.42
N ILE A 21 -3.38 -2.21 -9.26
CA ILE A 21 -2.46 -1.47 -8.41
C ILE A 21 -2.23 -2.28 -7.13
N ILE A 22 -0.99 -2.68 -6.90
CA ILE A 22 -0.58 -3.37 -5.67
C ILE A 22 -0.14 -2.30 -4.67
N ALA A 23 -0.93 -2.08 -3.63
CA ALA A 23 -0.67 -1.07 -2.61
C ALA A 23 -0.02 -1.68 -1.36
N HIS A 24 0.95 -0.97 -0.79
CA HIS A 24 1.58 -1.35 0.47
C HIS A 24 2.09 -0.15 1.26
N ILE A 25 2.33 -0.35 2.55
CA ILE A 25 2.79 0.71 3.45
C ILE A 25 4.31 0.74 3.53
N CYS A 26 4.86 1.91 3.21
CA CYS A 26 6.24 2.31 3.39
C CYS A 26 6.38 3.23 4.62
N ASN A 27 7.61 3.34 5.11
CA ASN A 27 7.97 4.27 6.19
C ASN A 27 8.56 5.59 5.65
N ASP A 28 8.60 6.59 6.51
CA ASP A 28 9.16 7.92 6.24
C ASP A 28 10.70 8.03 6.47
N VAL A 29 11.40 6.90 6.69
CA VAL A 29 12.86 6.88 6.94
C VAL A 29 13.67 6.15 5.88
N GLY A 30 13.07 5.81 4.73
CA GLY A 30 13.79 5.16 3.62
C GLY A 30 14.12 3.68 3.87
N GLY A 31 13.51 3.07 4.88
CA GLY A 31 13.71 1.66 5.21
C GLY A 31 13.02 0.74 4.21
N TRP A 32 13.76 -0.20 3.63
CA TRP A 32 13.22 -1.23 2.73
C TRP A 32 14.03 -2.52 2.95
N GLY A 33 13.43 -3.53 3.58
CA GLY A 33 14.16 -4.76 3.91
C GLY A 33 13.47 -5.77 4.83
N LYS A 34 12.22 -5.56 5.25
CA LYS A 34 11.45 -6.52 6.05
C LYS A 34 9.97 -6.51 5.68
N GLY A 35 9.35 -7.69 5.67
CA GLY A 35 7.93 -7.86 5.33
C GLY A 35 7.67 -7.84 3.82
N PHE A 36 6.51 -7.30 3.42
CA PHE A 36 5.99 -7.38 2.06
C PHE A 36 6.92 -6.79 0.98
N VAL A 37 7.70 -5.77 1.33
CA VAL A 37 8.71 -5.17 0.43
C VAL A 37 9.73 -6.18 -0.12
N LEU A 38 10.01 -7.27 0.61
CA LEU A 38 10.90 -8.33 0.13
C LEU A 38 10.23 -9.18 -0.95
N ALA A 39 8.92 -9.41 -0.87
CA ALA A 39 8.16 -10.10 -1.92
C ALA A 39 8.15 -9.25 -3.20
N ILE A 40 7.94 -7.93 -3.06
CA ILE A 40 8.04 -6.99 -4.19
C ILE A 40 9.44 -7.06 -4.82
N SER A 41 10.52 -6.88 -4.04
CA SER A 41 11.90 -6.85 -4.57
C SER A 41 12.37 -8.17 -5.20
N ARG A 42 11.78 -9.31 -4.81
CA ARG A 42 12.05 -10.60 -5.47
C ARG A 42 11.52 -10.63 -6.91
N LYS A 43 10.43 -9.90 -7.18
CA LYS A 43 9.76 -9.90 -8.48
C LYS A 43 10.13 -8.70 -9.35
N TRP A 44 10.28 -7.52 -8.77
CA TRP A 44 10.57 -6.27 -9.46
C TRP A 44 11.57 -5.41 -8.68
N LYS A 45 12.60 -4.89 -9.36
CA LYS A 45 13.65 -4.07 -8.72
C LYS A 45 13.29 -2.59 -8.69
N GLU A 46 12.38 -2.18 -9.56
CA GLU A 46 12.00 -0.80 -9.86
C GLU A 46 11.31 -0.12 -8.66
N PRO A 47 10.37 -0.77 -7.93
CA PRO A 47 9.69 -0.13 -6.80
C PRO A 47 10.64 0.26 -5.66
N GLU A 48 11.61 -0.60 -5.33
CA GLU A 48 12.62 -0.32 -4.32
C GLU A 48 13.55 0.83 -4.76
N LYS A 49 14.04 0.79 -6.00
CA LYS A 49 14.89 1.86 -6.56
C LYS A 49 14.16 3.21 -6.54
N ALA A 50 12.89 3.23 -6.95
CA ALA A 50 12.07 4.43 -6.98
C ALA A 50 11.82 4.99 -5.57
N TYR A 51 11.51 4.13 -4.60
CA TYR A 51 11.33 4.53 -3.20
C TYR A 51 12.62 5.11 -2.60
N ARG A 52 13.77 4.43 -2.78
CA ARG A 52 15.06 4.91 -2.27
C ARG A 52 15.48 6.23 -2.90
N LYS A 53 15.21 6.40 -4.20
CA LYS A 53 15.41 7.68 -4.89
C LYS A 53 14.51 8.77 -4.30
N TRP A 54 13.22 8.49 -4.16
CA TRP A 54 12.26 9.44 -3.59
C TRP A 54 12.63 9.88 -2.18
N TYR A 55 13.07 8.94 -1.32
CA TYR A 55 13.60 9.25 0.01
C TYR A 55 14.85 10.13 -0.02
N LYS A 56 15.76 9.92 -0.99
CA LYS A 56 16.99 10.72 -1.13
C LYS A 56 16.68 12.12 -1.62
N ASP A 57 15.77 12.24 -2.57
CA ASP A 57 15.41 13.50 -3.21
C ASP A 57 14.57 14.40 -2.30
N LYS A 58 13.91 13.83 -1.27
CA LYS A 58 13.04 14.51 -0.27
C LYS A 58 11.83 15.27 -0.83
N ASN A 59 11.71 15.35 -2.14
CA ASN A 59 10.61 16.05 -2.80
C ASN A 59 9.29 15.27 -2.64
N GLY A 60 8.37 15.83 -1.85
CA GLY A 60 7.09 15.19 -1.54
C GLY A 60 7.22 13.87 -0.80
N PHE A 61 8.33 13.60 -0.11
CA PHE A 61 8.51 12.38 0.68
C PHE A 61 8.01 12.61 2.11
N GLU A 62 6.70 12.52 2.32
CA GLU A 62 6.07 12.77 3.62
C GLU A 62 4.88 11.84 3.87
N LEU A 63 4.45 11.78 5.13
CA LEU A 63 3.31 10.95 5.54
C LEU A 63 2.05 11.36 4.77
N GLY A 64 1.33 10.36 4.26
CA GLY A 64 0.14 10.58 3.45
C GLY A 64 0.41 10.69 1.95
N GLU A 65 1.67 10.67 1.52
CA GLU A 65 2.02 10.67 0.10
C GLU A 65 2.16 9.28 -0.50
N VAL A 66 1.94 9.21 -1.82
CA VAL A 66 2.01 7.97 -2.60
C VAL A 66 2.93 8.13 -3.80
N GLN A 67 3.62 7.06 -4.18
CA GLN A 67 4.37 6.96 -5.41
C GLN A 67 3.88 5.74 -6.19
N LEU A 68 3.44 5.95 -7.43
CA LEU A 68 3.00 4.88 -8.34
C LEU A 68 4.12 4.51 -9.30
N ILE A 69 4.41 3.21 -9.42
CA ILE A 69 5.49 2.66 -10.25
C ILE A 69 4.93 1.55 -11.13
N PRO A 70 4.81 1.75 -12.45
CA PRO A 70 4.50 0.67 -13.39
C PRO A 70 5.58 -0.41 -13.35
N VAL A 71 5.19 -1.68 -13.28
CA VAL A 71 6.10 -2.85 -13.28
C VAL A 71 5.80 -3.84 -14.40
N THR A 72 4.59 -3.76 -14.97
CA THR A 72 4.21 -4.39 -16.24
C THR A 72 3.22 -3.46 -16.95
N ASP A 73 2.74 -3.84 -18.13
CA ASP A 73 1.72 -3.08 -18.88
C ASP A 73 0.40 -2.90 -18.12
N TYR A 74 0.10 -3.78 -17.16
CA TYR A 74 -1.18 -3.81 -16.43
C TYR A 74 -1.04 -3.82 -14.91
N ILE A 75 0.19 -3.77 -14.38
CA ILE A 75 0.45 -3.82 -12.94
C ILE A 75 1.34 -2.65 -12.54
N SER A 76 0.89 -1.92 -11.53
CA SER A 76 1.68 -0.89 -10.85
C SER A 76 1.82 -1.20 -9.36
N ILE A 77 2.93 -0.80 -8.75
CA ILE A 77 3.12 -0.78 -7.31
C ILE A 77 2.84 0.63 -6.79
N CYS A 78 2.04 0.74 -5.72
CA CYS A 78 1.82 1.98 -5.00
C CYS A 78 2.56 1.93 -3.65
N ASN A 79 3.67 2.68 -3.57
CA ASN A 79 4.39 2.92 -2.32
C ASN A 79 3.64 4.00 -1.53
N MET A 80 3.01 3.64 -0.41
CA MET A 80 2.25 4.58 0.43
C MET A 80 3.02 4.93 1.70
N ILE A 81 3.33 6.20 1.94
CA ILE A 81 4.05 6.63 3.15
C ILE A 81 3.05 6.73 4.33
N GLY A 82 2.72 5.59 4.93
CA GLY A 82 1.74 5.47 6.02
C GLY A 82 2.35 5.19 7.40
N GLN A 83 3.67 5.12 7.51
CA GLN A 83 4.38 4.72 8.72
C GLN A 83 5.46 5.73 9.12
N LYS A 84 5.46 6.15 10.38
CA LYS A 84 6.49 7.02 10.98
C LYS A 84 7.56 6.18 11.66
N GLY A 85 8.78 6.23 11.14
CA GLY A 85 9.91 5.41 11.59
C GLY A 85 9.70 3.91 11.31
N ILE A 86 10.47 3.06 12.00
CA ILE A 86 10.43 1.59 11.84
C ILE A 86 10.42 0.82 13.17
N LYS A 87 10.42 1.53 14.31
CA LYS A 87 10.44 0.95 15.65
C LYS A 87 9.33 1.56 16.48
N THR A 88 8.70 0.75 17.33
CA THR A 88 7.84 1.24 18.40
C THR A 88 8.67 2.08 19.36
N GLY A 89 8.16 3.25 19.73
CA GLY A 89 8.81 4.15 20.68
C GLY A 89 7.81 4.75 21.66
N SER A 90 8.21 5.81 22.36
CA SER A 90 7.35 6.53 23.31
C SER A 90 6.09 7.11 22.66
N THR A 91 6.10 7.34 21.35
CA THR A 91 4.94 7.82 20.57
C THR A 91 4.04 6.69 20.05
N GLY A 92 4.23 5.47 20.55
CA GLY A 92 3.45 4.30 20.13
C GLY A 92 4.01 3.58 18.90
N VAL A 93 3.14 2.78 18.28
CA VAL A 93 3.46 1.95 17.12
C VAL A 93 3.75 2.81 15.87
N PRO A 94 4.53 2.31 14.89
CA PRO A 94 4.90 3.10 13.71
C PRO A 94 3.75 3.51 12.78
N ILE A 95 2.65 2.75 12.70
CA ILE A 95 1.53 3.07 11.80
C ILE A 95 0.93 4.46 12.11
N ARG A 96 0.50 5.19 11.07
CA ARG A 96 -0.24 6.46 11.22
C ARG A 96 -1.54 6.37 10.43
N TYR A 97 -2.65 6.17 11.13
CA TYR A 97 -3.94 5.92 10.47
C TYR A 97 -4.39 7.07 9.58
N GLU A 98 -4.20 8.33 10.00
CA GLU A 98 -4.55 9.47 9.14
C GLU A 98 -3.70 9.49 7.85
N ALA A 99 -2.41 9.15 7.95
CA ALA A 99 -1.54 9.06 6.79
C ALA A 99 -1.96 7.93 5.84
N VAL A 100 -2.37 6.78 6.38
CA VAL A 100 -2.91 5.67 5.58
C VAL A 100 -4.19 6.11 4.87
N GLU A 101 -5.10 6.79 5.56
CA GLU A 101 -6.33 7.32 4.98
C GLU A 101 -6.02 8.29 3.83
N SER A 102 -5.15 9.27 4.02
CA SER A 102 -4.74 10.20 2.96
C SER A 102 -4.09 9.49 1.76
N CYS A 103 -3.30 8.45 2.00
CA CYS A 103 -2.72 7.65 0.92
C CYS A 103 -3.82 6.94 0.11
N LEU A 104 -4.81 6.36 0.79
CA LEU A 104 -5.90 5.63 0.15
C LEU A 104 -6.86 6.56 -0.60
N GLU A 105 -7.11 7.77 -0.10
CA GLU A 105 -7.89 8.80 -0.82
C GLU A 105 -7.21 9.20 -2.14
N LYS A 106 -5.89 9.37 -2.14
CA LYS A 106 -5.12 9.62 -3.38
C LYS A 106 -5.14 8.43 -4.31
N LEU A 107 -4.94 7.22 -3.75
CA LEU A 107 -4.98 5.99 -4.51
C LEU A 107 -6.35 5.75 -5.16
N SER A 108 -7.45 6.12 -4.50
CA SER A 108 -8.80 6.02 -5.07
C SER A 108 -8.91 6.81 -6.38
N LYS A 109 -8.44 8.07 -6.39
CA LYS A 109 -8.45 8.93 -7.59
C LYS A 109 -7.65 8.29 -8.73
N ILE A 110 -6.44 7.82 -8.43
CA ILE A 110 -5.56 7.14 -9.39
C ILE A 110 -6.24 5.88 -9.94
N ALA A 111 -6.85 5.06 -9.08
CA ALA A 111 -7.52 3.82 -9.46
C ALA A 111 -8.73 4.08 -10.36
N LYS A 112 -9.52 5.13 -10.09
CA LYS A 112 -10.63 5.55 -10.96
C LYS A 112 -10.14 5.96 -12.35
N GLU A 113 -9.12 6.81 -12.42
CA GLU A 113 -8.53 7.27 -13.67
C GLU A 113 -7.98 6.11 -14.52
N GLN A 114 -7.36 5.13 -13.87
CA GLN A 114 -6.76 3.98 -14.55
C GLN A 114 -7.74 2.80 -14.73
N GLN A 115 -8.98 2.92 -14.25
CA GLN A 115 -9.94 1.81 -14.19
C GLN A 115 -9.30 0.55 -13.57
N ALA A 116 -8.58 0.75 -12.46
CA ALA A 116 -7.76 -0.27 -11.84
C ALA A 116 -8.41 -0.84 -10.58
N SER A 117 -8.24 -2.14 -10.38
CA SER A 117 -8.50 -2.80 -9.09
C SER A 117 -7.31 -2.63 -8.16
N ILE A 118 -7.57 -2.65 -6.85
CA ILE A 118 -6.53 -2.51 -5.82
C ILE A 118 -6.30 -3.85 -5.13
N HIS A 119 -5.03 -4.23 -5.04
CA HIS A 119 -4.56 -5.45 -4.41
C HIS A 119 -3.60 -5.11 -3.29
N MET A 120 -3.76 -5.69 -2.10
CA MET A 120 -2.84 -5.42 -1.00
C MET A 120 -2.79 -6.58 0.00
N PRO A 121 -1.69 -6.78 0.73
CA PRO A 121 -1.71 -7.65 1.91
C PRO A 121 -2.58 -7.01 3.01
N ARG A 122 -2.67 -7.63 4.20
CA ARG A 122 -3.15 -6.93 5.41
C ARG A 122 -2.19 -5.80 5.81
N ILE A 123 -2.31 -4.66 5.14
CA ILE A 123 -1.45 -3.50 5.35
C ILE A 123 -1.59 -2.98 6.79
N GLY A 124 -0.47 -2.51 7.35
CA GLY A 124 -0.45 -1.87 8.67
C GLY A 124 -0.50 -2.83 9.86
N CYS A 125 -0.83 -4.12 9.71
CA CYS A 125 -1.13 -5.02 10.83
C CYS A 125 -0.01 -5.97 11.29
N GLY A 126 1.19 -5.84 10.74
CA GLY A 126 2.38 -6.60 11.15
C GLY A 126 3.40 -5.73 11.88
N LEU A 127 4.59 -5.58 11.30
CA LEU A 127 5.71 -4.80 11.85
C LEU A 127 5.35 -3.34 12.18
N ALA A 128 4.33 -2.78 11.54
CA ALA A 128 3.85 -1.42 11.79
C ALA A 128 2.97 -1.30 13.05
N GLY A 129 2.50 -2.42 13.61
CA GLY A 129 1.77 -2.49 14.88
C GLY A 129 0.33 -1.97 14.84
N GLY A 130 -0.25 -1.76 13.65
CA GLY A 130 -1.62 -1.32 13.49
C GLY A 130 -2.64 -2.43 13.68
N LYS A 131 -3.90 -2.03 13.86
CA LYS A 131 -5.02 -2.96 14.08
C LYS A 131 -5.90 -3.03 12.84
N TRP A 132 -6.21 -4.25 12.41
CA TRP A 132 -7.02 -4.45 11.21
C TRP A 132 -8.44 -3.91 11.37
N GLU A 133 -8.99 -3.99 12.60
CA GLU A 133 -10.28 -3.40 12.97
C GLU A 133 -10.36 -1.87 12.76
N ILE A 134 -9.21 -1.20 12.61
CA ILE A 134 -9.11 0.24 12.28
C ILE A 134 -8.81 0.44 10.79
N ILE A 135 -7.88 -0.34 10.21
CA ILE A 135 -7.49 -0.23 8.80
C ILE A 135 -8.64 -0.59 7.85
N GLU A 136 -9.40 -1.65 8.15
CA GLU A 136 -10.48 -2.12 7.29
C GLU A 136 -11.59 -1.08 7.09
N PRO A 137 -12.11 -0.41 8.15
CA PRO A 137 -13.01 0.73 7.98
C PRO A 137 -12.46 1.85 7.09
N ILE A 138 -11.17 2.18 7.20
CA ILE A 138 -10.54 3.21 6.36
C ILE A 138 -10.55 2.79 4.89
N ILE A 139 -10.20 1.54 4.59
CA ILE A 139 -10.26 0.98 3.23
C ILE A 139 -11.69 1.03 2.68
N ARG A 140 -12.68 0.68 3.50
CA ARG A 140 -14.09 0.73 3.09
C ARG A 140 -14.52 2.15 2.72
N LYS A 141 -14.26 3.10 3.61
CA LYS A 141 -14.58 4.53 3.42
C LYS A 141 -13.90 5.11 2.17
N THR A 142 -12.63 4.81 1.96
CA THR A 142 -11.82 5.49 0.93
C THR A 142 -11.87 4.84 -0.44
N LEU A 143 -12.02 3.51 -0.51
CA LEU A 143 -11.96 2.76 -1.78
C LEU A 143 -13.30 2.13 -2.15
N ILE A 144 -13.95 1.43 -1.21
CA ILE A 144 -15.16 0.67 -1.50
C ILE A 144 -16.36 1.59 -1.78
N GLU A 145 -16.57 2.60 -0.94
CA GLU A 145 -17.63 3.61 -1.17
C GLU A 145 -17.42 4.37 -2.48
N ASP A 146 -16.17 4.44 -2.94
CA ASP A 146 -15.76 5.02 -4.21
C ASP A 146 -15.89 4.07 -5.41
N GLY A 147 -16.43 2.86 -5.20
CA GLY A 147 -16.71 1.88 -6.24
C GLY A 147 -15.48 1.10 -6.72
N ILE A 148 -14.35 1.20 -6.02
CA ILE A 148 -13.13 0.47 -6.39
C ILE A 148 -13.22 -0.99 -5.97
N GLU A 149 -12.82 -1.90 -6.85
CA GLU A 149 -12.64 -3.31 -6.53
C GLU A 149 -11.36 -3.48 -5.68
N VAL A 150 -11.51 -4.06 -4.48
CA VAL A 150 -10.40 -4.24 -3.54
C VAL A 150 -10.25 -5.71 -3.14
N TYR A 151 -9.00 -6.18 -3.21
CA TYR A 151 -8.60 -7.53 -2.85
C TYR A 151 -7.54 -7.51 -1.73
N ILE A 152 -7.86 -8.17 -0.62
CA ILE A 152 -6.93 -8.36 0.51
C ILE A 152 -6.38 -9.78 0.47
N TYR A 153 -5.06 -9.89 0.54
CA TYR A 153 -4.35 -11.17 0.50
C TYR A 153 -3.83 -11.56 1.87
N ASP A 154 -4.26 -12.74 2.32
CA ASP A 154 -3.77 -13.41 3.50
C ASP A 154 -2.82 -14.55 3.13
N PHE A 155 -1.68 -14.62 3.82
CA PHE A 155 -0.86 -15.83 3.87
C PHE A 155 -1.32 -16.62 5.09
N ASP A 156 -1.73 -17.87 4.89
CA ASP A 156 -1.92 -18.83 5.98
C ASP A 156 -0.62 -19.07 6.75
#